data_AF-A0A7J4U1U3-F1
#
_entry.id   AF-A0A7J4U1U3-F1
#
_cell.length_a   1.000
_cell.length_b   1.000
_cell.length_c   1.000
_cell.angle_alpha   90.00
_cell.angle_beta   90.00
_cell.angle_gamma   90.00
#
_symmetry.space_group_name_H-M   'P 1'
#
loop_
_entity.id
_entity.type
_entity.pdbx_description
1 polymer ?
#
loop_
_entity_poly.entity_id
_entity_poly.type
_entity_poly.pdbx_seq_one_letter_code
_entity_poly.pdbx_strand_id
1 'polypeptide(L)' 'MVIAVANQKGGCAKTTTAVNLAAALARGHQKMGLPPAKVLLIDLDPQGNCATSF' A
#
# COMPACT_ATOMS: atom_id res chain seq x y z
N MET A 1 9.13 7.72 -7.04
CA MET A 1 7.75 7.44 -7.48
C MET A 1 6.82 7.61 -6.28
N VAL A 2 5.68 8.27 -6.45
CA VAL A 2 4.67 8.44 -5.40
C VAL A 2 3.35 7.87 -5.91
N ILE A 3 2.68 7.05 -5.10
CA ILE A 3 1.39 6.44 -5.42
C ILE A 3 0.42 6.81 -4.30
N ALA A 4 -0.73 7.37 -4.64
CA ALA A 4 -1.80 7.69 -3.69
C ALA A 4 -3.02 6.81 -3.95
N VAL A 5 -3.47 6.09 -2.91
CA VAL A 5 -4.70 5.30 -2.96
C VAL A 5 -5.83 6.13 -2.34
N ALA A 6 -6.59 6.82 -3.19
CA ALA A 6 -7.64 7.75 -2.78
C ALA A 6 -9.01 7.33 -3.32
N ASN A 7 -10.03 7.43 -2.46
CA ASN A 7 -11.44 7.26 -2.79
C ASN A 7 -12.29 7.95 -1.72
N GLN A 8 -13.24 8.78 -2.14
CA GLN A 8 -14.12 9.56 -1.25
C GLN A 8 -15.09 8.68 -0.44
N LYS A 9 -15.38 7.46 -0.90
CA LYS A 9 -16.25 6.52 -0.20
C LYS A 9 -15.46 5.71 0.84
N GLY A 10 -15.97 5.67 2.07
CA GLY A 10 -15.51 4.78 3.13
C GLY A 10 -15.82 3.31 2.83
N GLY A 11 -15.00 2.37 3.30
CA GLY A 11 -15.21 0.94 3.09
C GLY A 11 -14.79 0.39 1.72
N CYS A 12 -14.17 1.20 0.84
CA CYS A 12 -13.72 0.76 -0.48
C CYS A 12 -12.32 0.10 -0.50
N ALA A 13 -11.91 -0.53 0.59
CA ALA A 13 -10.64 -1.27 0.72
C ALA A 13 -9.34 -0.46 0.46
N LYS A 14 -9.36 0.88 0.56
CA LYS A 14 -8.19 1.75 0.32
C LYS A 14 -6.95 1.31 1.12
N THR A 15 -7.09 1.13 2.44
CA THR A 15 -6.04 0.69 3.35
C THR A 15 -5.50 -0.68 2.93
N THR A 16 -6.39 -1.64 2.69
CA THR A 16 -6.03 -3.00 2.26
C THR A 16 -5.26 -3.00 0.94
N THR A 17 -5.68 -2.19 -0.03
CA THR A 17 -4.98 -2.04 -1.30
C THR A 17 -3.62 -1.39 -1.11
N ALA A 18 -3.53 -0.30 -0.35
CA ALA A 18 -2.29 0.43 -0.12
C ALA A 18 -1.22 -0.47 0.53
N VAL A 19 -1.58 -1.26 1.55
CA VAL A 19 -0.61 -2.11 2.24
C VAL A 19 -0.19 -3.31 1.39
N ASN A 20 -1.12 -3.98 0.72
CA ASN A 20 -0.76 -5.10 -0.14
C ASN A 20 0.09 -4.66 -1.33
N LEU A 21 -0.19 -3.49 -1.91
CA LEU A 21 0.63 -2.91 -2.97
C LEU A 21 2.04 -2.58 -2.44
N ALA A 22 2.15 -1.96 -1.26
CA ALA A 22 3.43 -1.66 -0.64
C ALA A 22 4.26 -2.94 -0.39
N ALA A 23 3.63 -3.99 0.15
CA ALA A 23 4.28 -5.28 0.38
C ALA A 23 4.70 -5.98 -0.93
N ALA A 24 3.87 -5.92 -1.97
CA ALA A 24 4.21 -6.48 -3.28
C ALA A 24 5.39 -5.76 -3.93
N LEU A 25 5.41 -4.42 -3.89
CA LEU A 25 6.52 -3.62 -4.40
C LEU A 25 7.82 -3.84 -3.61
N ALA A 26 7.71 -3.98 -2.29
CA ALA A 26 8.87 -4.27 -1.43
C ALA A 26 9.50 -5.63 -1.76
N ARG A 27 8.67 -6.64 -2.04
CA ARG A 27 9.13 -7.99 -2.41
C ARG A 27 9.60 -8.10 -3.86
N GLY A 28 9.04 -7.29 -4.76
CA GLY A 28 9.20 -7.47 -6.20
C GLY A 28 8.53 -8.77 -6.70
N HIS A 29 8.73 -9.08 -7.97
CA HIS A 29 8.22 -10.30 -8.61
C HIS A 29 9.12 -10.72 -9.79
N GLN A 30 10.06 -11.64 -9.52
CA GLN A 30 11.11 -12.04 -10.47
C GLN A 30 10.56 -12.58 -11.80
N LYS A 31 9.49 -13.38 -11.79
CA LYS A 31 8.86 -13.92 -13.02
C LYS A 31 8.23 -12.83 -13.90
N MET A 32 7.91 -11.68 -13.34
CA MET A 32 7.37 -10.51 -14.06
C MET A 32 8.46 -9.47 -14.34
N GLY A 33 9.73 -9.77 -14.05
CA GLY A 33 10.83 -8.82 -14.21
C GLY A 33 10.76 -7.61 -13.27
N LEU A 34 9.97 -7.69 -12.19
CA LEU A 34 9.81 -6.58 -11.24
C LEU A 34 10.83 -6.74 -10.09
N PRO A 35 11.86 -5.89 -10.00
CA PRO A 35 12.79 -5.96 -8.88
C PRO A 35 12.13 -5.48 -7.58
N PRO A 36 12.62 -5.93 -6.41
CA PRO A 36 12.21 -5.37 -5.12
C PRO A 36 12.58 -3.88 -5.03
N ALA A 37 11.74 -3.10 -4.35
CA ALA A 37 11.96 -1.68 -4.12
C ALA A 37 11.98 -1.33 -2.62
N LYS A 38 12.67 -0.26 -2.24
CA LYS A 38 12.46 0.35 -0.92
C LYS A 38 11.13 1.09 -0.94
N VAL A 39 10.25 0.74 -0.01
CA VAL A 39 8.88 1.29 0.07
C VAL A 39 8.67 1.97 1.41
N LEU A 40 8.08 3.17 1.37
CA LEU A 40 7.54 3.87 2.53
C LEU A 40 6.03 4.01 2.32
N LEU A 41 5.26 3.49 3.27
CA LEU A 41 3.81 3.69 3.33
C LEU A 41 3.51 4.80 4.34
N ILE A 42 2.73 5.80 3.92
CA ILE A 42 2.30 6.92 4.77
C ILE A 42 0.80 6.80 4.96
N ASP A 43 0.35 6.66 6.21
CA ASP A 43 -1.07 6.71 6.56
C ASP A 43 -1.46 8.15 6.94
N LEU A 44 -2.45 8.68 6.22
CA LEU A 44 -3.01 10.01 6.45
C LEU A 44 -4.48 9.92 6.90
N ASP A 45 -4.99 8.72 7.19
CA ASP A 45 -6.32 8.52 7.77
C ASP A 45 -6.20 8.61 9.31
N PRO A 46 -6.93 9.53 9.98
CA PRO A 46 -6.92 9.63 11.44
C PRO A 46 -7.27 8.33 12.17
N GLN A 47 -7.95 7.38 11.51
CA GLN A 47 -8.28 6.07 12.09
C GLN A 47 -7.08 5.15 12.22
N GLY A 48 -5.97 5.43 11.53
CA GLY A 48 -4.72 4.66 11.66
C GLY A 48 -4.83 3.20 11.23
N ASN A 49 -5.77 2.87 10.35
CA ASN A 49 -6.04 1.49 9.93
C ASN A 49 -4.81 0.83 9.26
N CYS A 50 -3.88 1.59 8.66
CA CYS A 50 -2.66 1.00 8.11
C CYS A 50 -1.66 0.57 9.19
N ALA A 51 -1.71 1.14 10.40
CA ALA A 51 -0.72 0.86 11.44
C ALA A 51 -1.14 -0.29 12.37
N THR A 52 -2.44 -0.59 12.45
CA THR A 52 -3.01 -1.54 13.41
C THR A 52 -3.42 -2.89 12.81
N SER A 53 -3.48 -2.98 11.48
CA SER A 53 -4.14 -4.10 10.80
C SER A 53 -3.18 -5.03 10.06
N PHE A 54 -2.22 -5.68 10.71
CA PHE A 54 -1.41 -6.77 10.13
C PHE A 54 -0.95 -7.76 11.19
#